data_AF-A0A6H9GX39-F1
#
_entry.id   AF-A0A6H9GX39-F1
#
_cell.length_a   1.000
_cell.length_b   1.000
_cell.length_c   1.000
_cell.angle_alpha   90.00
_cell.angle_beta   90.00
_cell.angle_gamma   90.00
#
_symmetry.space_group_name_H-M   'P 1'
#
loop_
_entity.id
_entity.type
_entity.pdbx_description
1 polymer ?
#
loop_
_entity_poly.entity_id
_entity_poly.type
_entity_poly.pdbx_seq_one_letter_code
_entity_poly.pdbx_strand_id
1 'polypeptide(L)'
;MIEFAGLEQGMDRARSMGEQLASTARIASERMVENGQEIQAQVASQISAAGNRLLTCLDSLAKAGDPAAASQAGASFVAESLRAYGENMAKWSDLLLRACRVDFAPGTPNSVAAE
;
A
#
# COMPACT_ATOMS: atom_id res chain seq x y z
N MET A 1 5.01 -53.32 17.34
CA MET A 1 3.97 -52.84 16.40
C MET A 1 3.47 -51.45 16.86
N ILE A 2 4.37 -50.49 17.11
CA ILE A 2 4.04 -49.18 17.73
C ILE A 2 4.60 -47.99 16.89
N GLU A 3 5.36 -48.24 15.83
CA GLU A 3 6.02 -47.17 15.06
C GLU A 3 5.17 -46.58 13.92
N PHE A 4 4.14 -47.29 13.45
CA PHE A 4 3.30 -46.82 12.33
C PHE A 4 2.30 -45.72 12.73
N ALA A 5 1.73 -45.79 13.93
CA ALA A 5 0.74 -44.82 14.41
C ALA A 5 1.35 -43.41 14.65
N GLY A 6 2.61 -43.33 15.08
CA GLY A 6 3.33 -42.07 15.24
C GLY A 6 3.72 -41.43 13.90
N LEU A 7 3.97 -42.24 12.87
CA LEU A 7 4.28 -41.79 11.52
C LEU A 7 3.04 -41.20 10.84
N GLU A 8 1.88 -41.85 10.96
CA GLU A 8 0.60 -41.35 10.43
C GLU A 8 0.20 -40.02 11.09
N GLN A 9 0.30 -39.91 12.42
CA GLN A 9 0.08 -38.64 13.12
C GLN A 9 1.05 -37.52 12.69
N GLY A 10 2.32 -37.87 12.46
CA GLY A 10 3.32 -36.93 11.95
C GLY A 10 3.01 -36.45 10.54
N MET A 11 2.58 -37.36 9.66
CA MET A 11 2.17 -37.05 8.28
C MET A 11 0.90 -36.19 8.23
N ASP A 12 -0.09 -36.46 9.07
CA ASP A 12 -1.32 -35.68 9.13
C ASP A 12 -1.06 -34.27 9.68
N ARG A 13 -0.19 -34.11 10.68
CA ARG A 13 0.28 -32.78 11.13
C ARG A 13 1.02 -32.03 10.03
N ALA A 14 1.96 -32.69 9.35
CA ALA A 14 2.71 -32.08 8.26
C ALA A 14 1.80 -31.62 7.11
N ARG A 15 0.78 -32.44 6.77
CA ARG A 15 -0.24 -32.09 5.77
C ARG A 15 -1.06 -30.88 6.21
N SER A 16 -1.57 -30.88 7.44
CA SER A 16 -2.33 -29.76 8.00
C SER A 16 -1.53 -28.45 8.04
N MET A 17 -0.25 -28.52 8.43
CA MET A 17 0.64 -27.36 8.39
C MET A 17 0.90 -26.87 6.96
N GLY A 18 1.07 -27.79 6.00
CA GLY A 18 1.22 -27.45 4.58
C GLY A 18 -0.02 -26.76 4.00
N GLU A 19 -1.21 -27.23 4.36
CA GLU A 19 -2.49 -26.62 3.97
C GLU A 19 -2.66 -25.23 4.56
N GLN A 20 -2.30 -25.04 5.84
CA GLN A 20 -2.30 -23.73 6.49
C GLN A 20 -1.32 -22.75 5.83
N LEU A 21 -0.12 -23.22 5.48
CA LEU A 21 0.89 -22.39 4.81
C LEU A 21 0.41 -21.97 3.41
N ALA A 22 -0.16 -22.91 2.64
CA ALA A 22 -0.71 -22.64 1.32
C ALA A 22 -1.89 -21.65 1.38
N SER A 23 -2.78 -21.80 2.37
CA SER A 23 -3.88 -20.87 2.61
C SER A 23 -3.38 -19.47 2.96
N THR A 24 -2.39 -19.38 3.85
CA THR A 24 -1.79 -18.10 4.25
C THR A 24 -1.09 -17.42 3.06
N ALA A 25 -0.33 -18.17 2.27
CA ALA A 25 0.34 -17.67 1.08
C ALA A 25 -0.66 -17.17 0.03
N ARG A 26 -1.79 -17.86 -0.14
CA ARG A 26 -2.87 -17.43 -1.03
C ARG A 26 -3.50 -16.12 -0.57
N ILE A 27 -3.87 -16.01 0.70
CA ILE A 27 -4.45 -14.78 1.28
C ILE A 27 -3.46 -13.61 1.16
N ALA A 28 -2.19 -13.85 1.45
CA ALA A 28 -1.15 -12.84 1.27
C ALA A 28 -1.03 -12.40 -0.19
N SER A 29 -1.09 -13.33 -1.14
CA SER A 29 -1.02 -13.03 -2.58
C SER A 29 -2.23 -12.23 -3.06
N GLU A 30 -3.44 -12.60 -2.64
CA GLU A 30 -4.68 -11.88 -2.96
C GLU A 30 -4.63 -10.44 -2.42
N ARG A 31 -4.24 -10.26 -1.16
CA ARG A 31 -4.03 -8.93 -0.55
C ARG A 31 -2.96 -8.10 -1.28
N MET A 32 -1.86 -8.71 -1.72
CA MET A 32 -0.83 -8.02 -2.49
C MET A 32 -1.37 -7.49 -3.82
N VAL A 33 -2.22 -8.25 -4.50
CA VAL A 33 -2.85 -7.82 -5.76
C VAL A 33 -3.83 -6.67 -5.52
N GLU A 34 -4.68 -6.77 -4.50
CA GLU A 34 -5.62 -5.70 -4.11
C GLU A 34 -4.88 -4.39 -3.79
N ASN A 35 -3.86 -4.46 -2.92
CA ASN A 35 -3.03 -3.31 -2.59
C ASN A 35 -2.34 -2.72 -3.82
N GLY A 36 -1.86 -3.58 -4.74
CA GLY A 36 -1.24 -3.14 -6.00
C GLY A 36 -2.20 -2.34 -6.88
N GLN A 37 -3.46 -2.79 -7.00
CA GLN A 37 -4.48 -2.07 -7.77
C GLN A 37 -4.85 -0.73 -7.12
N GLU A 38 -4.97 -0.70 -5.78
CA GLU A 38 -5.23 0.54 -5.05
C GLU A 38 -4.10 1.56 -5.26
N ILE A 39 -2.84 1.13 -5.12
CA ILE A 39 -1.66 1.96 -5.39
C ILE A 39 -1.72 2.52 -6.81
N GLN A 40 -1.96 1.68 -7.81
CA GLN A 40 -2.00 2.11 -9.21
C GLN A 40 -3.09 3.15 -9.46
N ALA A 41 -4.29 2.97 -8.89
CA ALA A 41 -5.38 3.92 -8.99
C ALA A 41 -5.02 5.27 -8.34
N GLN A 42 -4.37 5.24 -7.17
CA GLN A 42 -3.91 6.45 -6.49
C GLN A 42 -2.84 7.20 -7.30
N VAL A 43 -1.85 6.52 -7.89
CA VAL A 43 -0.83 7.15 -8.76
C VAL A 43 -1.53 7.85 -9.94
N ALA A 44 -2.41 7.14 -10.64
CA ALA A 44 -3.09 7.69 -11.82
C ALA A 44 -3.89 8.96 -11.47
N SER A 45 -4.62 8.94 -10.34
CA SER A 45 -5.37 10.09 -9.84
C SER A 45 -4.46 11.28 -9.52
N GLN A 46 -3.32 11.04 -8.84
CA GLN A 46 -2.36 12.09 -8.49
C GLN A 46 -1.73 12.74 -9.72
N ILE A 47 -1.35 11.94 -10.73
CA ILE A 47 -0.79 12.44 -12.00
C ILE A 47 -1.82 13.31 -12.73
N SER A 48 -3.07 12.84 -12.83
CA SER A 48 -4.15 13.62 -13.46
C SER A 48 -4.39 14.96 -12.75
N ALA A 49 -4.45 14.95 -11.41
CA ALA A 49 -4.60 16.17 -10.62
C ALA A 49 -3.39 17.13 -10.74
N ALA A 50 -2.17 16.61 -10.85
CA ALA A 50 -0.99 17.43 -11.11
C ALA A 50 -1.03 18.06 -12.51
N GLY A 51 -1.43 17.29 -13.54
CA GLY A 51 -1.60 17.79 -14.90
C GLY A 51 -2.62 18.93 -14.97
N ASN A 52 -3.78 18.76 -14.33
CA ASN A 52 -4.82 19.79 -14.30
C ASN A 52 -4.33 21.10 -13.66
N ARG A 53 -3.63 21.01 -12.52
CA ARG A 53 -3.05 22.19 -11.85
C ARG A 53 -2.02 22.91 -12.73
N LEU A 54 -1.18 22.14 -13.44
CA LEU A 54 -0.22 22.72 -14.37
C LEU A 54 -0.94 23.44 -15.52
N LEU A 55 -1.97 22.84 -16.11
CA LEU A 55 -2.77 23.47 -17.16
C LEU A 55 -3.43 24.76 -16.68
N THR A 56 -4.02 24.77 -15.47
CA THR A 56 -4.60 25.98 -14.86
C THR A 56 -3.54 27.06 -14.63
N CYS A 57 -2.34 26.70 -14.18
CA CYS A 57 -1.24 27.64 -14.01
C CYS A 57 -0.82 28.25 -15.35
N LEU A 58 -0.63 27.41 -16.38
CA LEU A 58 -0.25 27.87 -17.72
C LEU A 58 -1.30 28.78 -18.35
N ASP A 59 -2.59 28.46 -18.19
CA ASP A 59 -3.70 29.31 -18.64
C ASP A 59 -3.72 30.67 -17.90
N SER A 60 -3.49 30.65 -16.58
CA SER A 60 -3.41 31.87 -15.77
C SER A 60 -2.21 32.74 -16.16
N LEU A 61 -1.06 32.12 -16.44
CA LEU A 61 0.14 32.80 -16.93
C LEU A 61 -0.08 33.39 -18.34
N ALA A 62 -0.75 32.66 -19.23
CA ALA A 62 -1.05 33.14 -20.58
C ALA A 62 -2.02 34.33 -20.57
N LYS A 63 -2.92 34.40 -19.59
CA LYS A 63 -3.87 35.50 -19.39
C LYS A 63 -3.31 36.65 -18.56
N ALA A 64 -2.15 36.48 -17.94
CA ALA A 64 -1.55 37.53 -17.12
C ALA A 64 -1.15 38.71 -18.00
N GLY A 65 -1.84 39.85 -17.82
CA GLY A 65 -1.53 41.09 -18.53
C GLY A 65 -0.33 41.85 -17.94
N ASP A 66 0.16 41.42 -16.77
CA ASP A 66 1.26 42.05 -16.07
C ASP A 66 2.13 41.05 -15.27
N PRO A 67 3.36 41.43 -14.90
CA PRO A 67 4.27 40.55 -14.16
C PRO A 67 3.80 40.16 -12.75
N ALA A 68 2.99 40.99 -12.09
CA ALA A 68 2.51 40.70 -10.73
C ALA A 68 1.46 39.59 -10.76
N ALA A 69 0.52 39.65 -11.71
CA ALA A 69 -0.47 38.60 -11.96
C ALA A 69 0.19 37.27 -12.34
N ALA A 70 1.24 37.30 -13.18
CA ALA A 70 2.00 36.11 -13.54
C ALA A 70 2.73 35.50 -12.33
N SER A 71 3.34 36.35 -11.49
CA SER A 71 3.99 35.93 -10.25
C SER A 71 2.99 35.27 -9.28
N GLN A 72 1.80 35.84 -9.14
CA GLN A 72 0.74 35.31 -8.29
C GLN A 72 0.22 33.94 -8.78
N ALA A 73 0.07 33.75 -10.10
CA ALA A 73 -0.32 32.48 -10.69
C ALA A 73 0.73 31.38 -10.38
N GLY A 74 2.02 31.69 -10.57
CA GLY A 74 3.12 30.78 -10.25
C GLY A 74 3.19 30.46 -8.75
N ALA A 75 3.07 31.46 -7.88
CA ALA A 75 3.09 31.27 -6.43
C ALA A 75 1.94 30.37 -5.94
N SER A 76 0.74 30.58 -6.48
CA SER A 76 -0.44 29.75 -6.19
C SER A 76 -0.22 28.30 -6.59
N PHE A 77 0.32 28.07 -7.80
CA PHE A 77 0.64 26.72 -8.28
C PHE A 77 1.68 26.02 -7.39
N VAL A 78 2.74 26.72 -6.97
CA VAL A 78 3.77 26.15 -6.08
C VAL A 78 3.19 25.80 -4.72
N ALA A 79 2.41 26.70 -4.11
CA ALA A 79 1.78 26.45 -2.82
C ALA A 79 0.84 25.24 -2.85
N GLU A 80 0.01 25.13 -3.88
CA GLU A 80 -0.91 24.01 -4.04
C GLU A 80 -0.20 22.69 -4.39
N SER A 81 0.93 22.77 -5.11
CA SER A 81 1.80 21.63 -5.37
C SER A 81 2.43 21.08 -4.09
N LEU A 82 2.95 21.96 -3.23
CA LEU A 82 3.53 21.58 -1.94
C LEU A 82 2.49 21.00 -0.99
N ARG A 83 1.29 21.59 -0.91
CA ARG A 83 0.18 21.04 -0.12
C ARG A 83 -0.17 19.61 -0.56
N ALA A 84 -0.38 19.41 -1.86
CA ALA A 84 -0.71 18.09 -2.39
C ALA A 84 0.42 17.08 -2.19
N TYR A 85 1.68 17.49 -2.29
CA TYR A 85 2.82 16.63 -1.99
C TYR A 85 2.78 16.13 -0.54
N GLY A 86 2.52 17.01 0.43
CA GLY A 86 2.39 16.62 1.84
C GLY A 86 1.22 15.67 2.09
N GLU A 87 0.05 15.95 1.52
CA GLU A 87 -1.12 15.06 1.60
C GLU A 87 -0.86 13.69 0.97
N ASN A 88 -0.17 13.66 -0.17
CA ASN A 88 0.21 12.42 -0.83
C ASN A 88 1.19 11.64 0.03
N MET A 89 2.23 12.26 0.58
CA MET A 89 3.18 11.59 1.48
C MET A 89 2.47 10.89 2.64
N ALA A 90 1.51 11.56 3.29
CA ALA A 90 0.74 10.96 4.38
C ALA A 90 -0.05 9.71 3.93
N LYS A 91 -0.68 9.77 2.74
CA LYS A 91 -1.40 8.63 2.15
C LYS A 91 -0.47 7.47 1.79
N TRP A 92 0.69 7.78 1.20
CA TRP A 92 1.70 6.78 0.85
C TRP A 92 2.25 6.07 2.09
N SER A 93 2.52 6.80 3.17
CA SER A 93 2.95 6.22 4.44
C SER A 93 1.88 5.31 5.04
N ASP A 94 0.61 5.72 5.04
CA ASP A 94 -0.50 4.89 5.55
C ASP A 94 -0.69 3.61 4.72
N LEU A 95 -0.62 3.71 3.39
CA LEU A 95 -0.75 2.56 2.51
C LEU A 95 0.39 1.55 2.71
N LEU A 96 1.63 2.03 2.82
CA LEU A 96 2.78 1.17 3.14
C LEU A 96 2.62 0.50 4.51
N LEU A 97 2.17 1.21 5.53
CA LEU A 97 1.92 0.64 6.86
C LEU A 97 0.82 -0.42 6.85
N ARG A 98 -0.25 -0.23 6.06
CA ARG A 98 -1.31 -1.23 5.86
C ARG A 98 -0.79 -2.46 5.12
N ALA A 99 0.02 -2.26 4.07
CA ALA A 99 0.63 -3.36 3.34
C ALA A 99 1.63 -4.16 4.19
N CYS A 100 2.35 -3.50 5.11
CA CYS A 100 3.28 -4.13 6.04
C CYS A 100 2.61 -4.79 7.26
N ARG A 101 1.33 -4.51 7.55
CA ARG A 101 0.55 -5.25 8.54
C ARG A 101 0.23 -6.64 7.99
N VAL A 102 1.21 -7.53 8.09
CA VAL A 102 0.99 -8.97 7.99
C VAL A 102 0.30 -9.37 9.29
N ASP A 103 -1.00 -9.66 9.21
CA ASP A 103 -1.68 -10.39 10.28
C ASP A 103 -1.00 -11.77 10.37
N PHE A 104 -0.04 -11.92 11.28
CA PHE A 104 0.27 -13.25 11.77
C PHE A 104 -0.99 -13.73 12.46
N ALA A 105 -1.67 -14.71 11.84
CA ALA A 105 -2.86 -15.32 12.42
C ALA A 105 -2.59 -15.66 13.89
N PRO A 106 -3.45 -15.25 14.83
CA PRO A 106 -3.32 -15.65 16.23
C PRO A 106 -3.50 -17.16 16.30
N GLY A 107 -2.39 -17.88 16.41
CA GLY A 107 -2.38 -19.34 16.30
C GLY A 107 -1.01 -19.98 16.10
N THR A 108 0.08 -19.23 15.94
CA THR A 108 1.42 -19.81 16.10
C THR A 108 1.66 -20.13 17.58
N PRO A 109 1.79 -21.41 17.97
CA PRO A 109 2.09 -21.76 19.34
C PRO A 109 3.59 -21.51 19.58
N ASN A 110 3.98 -20.26 19.74
CA ASN A 110 5.21 -19.91 20.43
C ASN A 110 4.94 -19.81 21.93
N SER A 111 4.48 -20.91 22.53
CA SER A 111 4.82 -21.21 23.90
C SER A 111 5.53 -22.55 23.88
N VAL A 112 6.82 -22.50 23.55
CA VAL A 112 7.75 -23.46 24.15
C VAL A 112 7.55 -23.28 25.64
N ALA A 113 6.84 -24.22 26.25
CA ALA A 113 6.85 -24.39 27.69
C ALA A 113 8.31 -24.65 28.06
N ALA A 114 9.00 -23.59 28.47
CA ALA A 114 10.22 -23.70 29.23
C ALA A 114 9.78 -23.95 30.68
N GLU A 115 9.86 -25.23 31.03
CA GLU A 115 9.99 -25.84 32.37
C GLU A 115 8.90 -25.58 33.43
#